data_AF-Q7V1P3-F1
#
_entry.id   AF-Q7V1P3-F1
#
_cell.length_a   1.000
_cell.length_b   1.000
_cell.length_c   1.000
_cell.angle_alpha   90.00
_cell.angle_beta   90.00
_cell.angle_gamma   90.00
#
_symmetry.space_group_name_H-M   'P 1'
#
loop_
_entity.id
_entity.type
_entity.pdbx_description
1 polymer ?
#
loop_
_entity_poly.entity_id
_entity_poly.type
_entity_poly.pdbx_seq_one_letter_code
_entity_poly.pdbx_strand_id
1 'polypeptide(L)'
;MNLGAANVWSNFSYGYRNESPSGWLLNPDRSRLILFTRNEKSTRNNIMIFAHKYYANDLGEPSAIKSSSQMHLEKAWDKWHDLQLEGWTFEELELPESA
;
A
#
# COMPACT_ATOMS: atom_id res chain seq x y z
N MET A 1 -22.18 12.80 -19.80
CA MET A 1 -21.28 12.10 -20.72
C MET A 1 -19.99 11.81 -19.99
N ASN A 2 -19.52 10.57 -20.14
CA ASN A 2 -18.47 9.90 -19.39
C ASN A 2 -17.10 10.54 -19.65
N LEU A 3 -16.44 11.06 -18.60
CA LEU A 3 -15.00 11.27 -18.55
C LEU A 3 -14.52 10.23 -17.53
N GLY A 4 -14.29 8.99 -17.93
CA GLY A 4 -13.09 8.70 -18.71
C GLY A 4 -11.82 8.98 -17.92
N ALA A 5 -11.83 8.77 -16.58
CA ALA A 5 -10.61 8.68 -15.80
C ALA A 5 -9.92 7.36 -16.15
N ALA A 6 -9.31 7.37 -17.33
CA ALA A 6 -8.42 6.33 -17.81
C ALA A 6 -7.33 6.10 -16.76
N ASN A 7 -7.33 4.89 -16.21
CA ASN A 7 -6.17 4.10 -15.84
C ASN A 7 -4.91 4.94 -15.56
N VAL A 8 -4.79 5.44 -14.33
CA VAL A 8 -3.52 5.94 -13.76
C VAL A 8 -2.59 4.75 -13.45
N TRP A 9 -2.48 3.79 -14.38
CA TRP A 9 -1.76 2.53 -14.22
C TRP A 9 -0.76 2.28 -15.36
N SER A 10 -0.33 3.34 -16.05
CA SER A 10 0.54 3.17 -17.23
C SER A 10 1.98 3.67 -17.04
N ASN A 11 2.40 4.03 -15.82
CA ASN A 11 3.73 4.61 -15.62
C ASN A 11 4.55 4.04 -14.44
N PHE A 12 4.18 2.89 -13.88
CA PHE A 12 5.11 2.13 -13.05
C PHE A 12 6.12 1.46 -13.97
N SER A 13 7.24 2.16 -14.16
CA SER A 13 8.39 1.62 -14.86
C SER A 13 8.97 0.54 -13.97
N TYR A 14 8.69 -0.74 -14.22
CA TYR A 14 9.24 -1.90 -13.50
C TYR A 14 10.79 -1.95 -13.37
N GLY A 15 11.51 -0.93 -13.85
CA GLY A 15 12.98 -0.82 -13.91
C GLY A 15 13.63 0.28 -13.07
N TYR A 16 12.93 1.16 -12.36
CA TYR A 16 13.62 2.09 -11.45
C TYR A 16 13.95 1.37 -10.14
N ARG A 17 15.25 1.23 -9.88
CA ARG A 17 15.90 0.36 -8.86
C ARG A 17 15.55 0.66 -7.39
N ASN A 18 14.49 1.41 -7.13
CA ASN A 18 13.94 1.81 -5.84
C ASN A 18 12.40 1.84 -5.78
N GLU A 19 11.68 1.47 -6.86
CA GLU A 19 10.22 1.43 -6.86
C GLU A 19 9.72 0.19 -6.11
N SER A 20 9.25 0.42 -4.89
CA SER A 20 8.56 -0.56 -4.05
C SER A 20 7.10 -0.20 -3.93
N PRO A 21 6.19 -1.16 -3.73
CA PRO A 21 4.80 -0.84 -3.40
C PRO A 21 4.82 -0.02 -2.12
N SER A 22 4.32 1.21 -2.21
CA SER A 22 4.32 2.17 -1.11
C SER A 22 3.00 2.92 -1.09
N GLY A 23 2.42 3.06 0.09
CA GLY A 23 1.16 3.78 0.31
C GLY A 23 0.10 2.91 0.95
N TRP A 24 -1.10 3.47 1.07
CA TRP A 24 -2.21 2.85 1.76
C TRP A 24 -3.15 2.16 0.79
N LEU A 25 -3.56 0.96 1.16
CA LEU A 25 -4.66 0.24 0.55
C LEU A 25 -5.82 0.17 1.54
N LEU A 26 -6.96 0.75 1.20
CA LEU A 26 -8.21 0.61 1.93
C LEU A 26 -9.00 -0.55 1.34
N ASN A 27 -9.54 -1.38 2.22
CA ASN A 27 -10.38 -2.47 1.78
C ASN A 27 -11.76 -1.97 1.31
N PRO A 28 -12.45 -2.71 0.43
CA PRO A 28 -13.72 -2.25 -0.14
C PRO A 28 -14.83 -2.05 0.91
N ASP A 29 -14.76 -2.74 2.05
CA ASP A 29 -15.70 -2.57 3.16
C ASP A 29 -15.35 -1.38 4.10
N ARG A 30 -14.24 -0.67 3.82
CA ARG A 30 -13.69 0.47 4.58
C ARG A 30 -13.42 0.20 6.07
N SER A 31 -13.26 -1.05 6.49
CA SER A 31 -12.93 -1.45 7.88
C SER A 31 -11.46 -1.74 8.13
N ARG A 32 -10.62 -1.83 7.09
CA ARG A 32 -9.20 -2.18 7.20
C ARG A 32 -8.34 -1.43 6.21
N LEU A 33 -7.16 -1.09 6.68
CA LEU A 33 -6.13 -0.41 5.91
C LEU A 33 -4.85 -1.25 5.92
N ILE A 34 -4.10 -1.24 4.83
CA ILE A 34 -2.76 -1.80 4.78
C ILE A 34 -1.81 -0.74 4.23
N LEU A 35 -0.85 -0.32 5.06
CA LEU A 35 0.24 0.53 4.64
C LEU A 35 1.40 -0.36 4.20
N PHE A 36 1.81 -0.20 2.93
CA PHE A 36 3.08 -0.73 2.46
C PHE A 36 4.13 0.36 2.55
N THR A 37 5.27 0.05 3.16
CA THR A 37 6.40 0.96 3.24
C THR A 37 7.71 0.20 3.10
N ARG A 38 8.69 0.83 2.46
CA ARG A 38 10.00 0.23 2.30
C ARG A 38 10.75 0.26 3.61
N ASN A 39 11.39 -0.85 3.96
CA ASN A 39 12.37 -0.86 5.04
C ASN A 39 13.66 -0.18 4.57
N GLU A 40 13.91 1.03 5.04
CA GLU A 40 15.13 1.80 4.70
C GLU A 40 16.42 1.10 5.14
N LYS A 41 16.36 0.22 6.14
CA LYS A 41 17.50 -0.57 6.62
C LYS A 41 17.80 -1.77 5.71
N SER A 42 16.96 -2.06 4.71
CA SER A 42 17.15 -3.18 3.80
C SER A 42 18.22 -2.86 2.74
N THR A 43 19.06 -3.85 2.43
CA THR A 43 20.12 -3.68 1.43
C THR A 43 19.53 -3.67 0.01
N ARG A 44 20.21 -3.02 -0.94
CA ARG A 44 19.73 -2.91 -2.33
C ARG A 44 19.47 -4.26 -3.01
N ASN A 45 20.18 -5.30 -2.59
CA ASN A 45 20.05 -6.65 -3.14
C ASN A 45 19.04 -7.51 -2.36
N ASN A 46 18.49 -7.02 -1.26
CA ASN A 46 17.50 -7.71 -0.44
C ASN A 46 16.50 -6.69 0.11
N ILE A 47 15.75 -6.06 -0.80
CA ILE A 47 14.76 -5.05 -0.44
C ILE A 47 13.62 -5.72 0.32
N MET A 48 13.33 -5.20 1.51
CA MET A 48 12.25 -5.67 2.35
C MET A 48 11.18 -4.58 2.48
N ILE A 49 9.93 -4.98 2.43
CA ILE A 49 8.75 -4.12 2.54
C ILE A 49 8.00 -4.51 3.80
N PHE A 50 7.64 -3.50 4.59
CA PHE A 50 6.69 -3.66 5.69
C PHE A 50 5.28 -3.51 5.14
N ALA A 51 4.41 -4.44 5.51
CA ALA A 51 2.97 -4.36 5.34
C ALA A 51 2.35 -4.26 6.74
N HIS A 52 1.98 -3.03 7.11
CA HIS A 52 1.33 -2.72 8.37
C HIS A 52 -0.18 -2.72 8.16
N LYS A 53 -0.89 -3.64 8.82
CA LYS A 53 -2.34 -3.72 8.79
C LYS A 53 -2.92 -2.89 9.92
N TYR A 54 -3.87 -2.03 9.60
CA TYR A 54 -4.62 -1.20 10.52
C TYR A 54 -6.11 -1.53 10.45
N TYR A 55 -6.82 -1.29 11.55
CA TYR A 55 -8.26 -1.11 11.51
C TYR A 55 -8.57 0.29 11.02
N ALA A 56 -9.58 0.41 10.17
CA ALA A 56 -10.11 1.70 9.76
C ALA A 56 -11.27 2.09 10.68
N ASN A 57 -11.39 3.38 10.99
CA ASN A 57 -12.58 3.95 11.64
C ASN A 57 -13.73 4.07 10.62
N ASP A 58 -14.92 4.51 11.07
CA ASP A 58 -16.09 4.71 10.20
C ASP A 58 -15.85 5.73 9.06
N LEU A 59 -14.79 6.54 9.16
CA LEU A 59 -14.37 7.52 8.14
C LEU A 59 -13.41 6.91 7.09
N GLY A 60 -12.85 5.73 7.35
CA GLY A 60 -11.86 5.06 6.50
C GLY A 60 -10.40 5.41 6.84
N GLU A 61 -10.14 5.94 8.03
CA GLU A 61 -8.81 6.37 8.50
C GLU A 61 -8.19 5.35 9.45
N PRO A 62 -6.84 5.25 9.53
CA PRO A 62 -6.18 4.28 10.39
C PRO A 62 -6.41 4.61 11.88
N SER A 63 -7.13 3.72 12.58
CA SER A 63 -7.45 3.88 14.00
C SER A 63 -6.46 3.14 14.92
N ALA A 64 -6.18 1.87 14.61
CA ALA A 64 -5.30 1.05 15.45
C ALA A 64 -4.52 0.05 14.61
N ILE A 65 -3.25 -0.16 14.93
CA ILE A 65 -2.42 -1.15 14.27
C ILE A 65 -2.85 -2.56 14.73
N LYS A 66 -3.23 -3.40 13.77
CA LYS A 66 -3.60 -4.80 14.02
C LYS A 66 -2.38 -5.71 14.02
N SER A 67 -1.55 -5.57 13.00
CA SER A 67 -0.40 -6.44 12.81
C SER A 67 0.58 -5.82 11.83
N SER A 68 1.87 -6.01 12.07
CA SER A 68 2.92 -5.65 11.12
C SER A 68 3.60 -6.91 10.63
N SER A 69 3.81 -6.99 9.32
CA SER A 69 4.56 -8.09 8.69
C SER A 69 5.60 -7.52 7.75
N GLN A 70 6.71 -8.22 7.57
CA GLN A 70 7.77 -7.84 6.65
C GLN A 70 7.91 -8.92 5.59
N MET A 71 8.07 -8.54 4.33
CA MET A 71 8.24 -9.46 3.21
C MET A 71 9.23 -8.93 2.18
N HIS A 72 9.73 -9.81 1.32
CA HIS A 72 10.58 -9.41 0.20
C HIS A 72 9.79 -8.60 -0.83
N LEU A 73 10.48 -7.76 -1.58
CA LEU A 73 9.91 -6.89 -2.62
C LEU A 73 8.98 -7.63 -3.59
N GLU A 74 9.38 -8.78 -4.12
CA GLU A 74 8.57 -9.57 -5.07
C GLU A 74 7.23 -9.99 -4.45
N LYS A 75 7.28 -10.56 -3.24
CA LYS A 75 6.06 -10.95 -2.51
C LYS A 75 5.18 -9.75 -2.14
N ALA A 76 5.79 -8.58 -1.91
CA ALA A 76 5.04 -7.37 -1.63
C ALA A 76 4.26 -6.90 -2.86
N TRP A 77 4.86 -6.99 -4.04
CA TRP A 77 4.21 -6.69 -5.32
C TRP A 77 3.09 -7.67 -5.63
N ASP A 78 3.33 -8.98 -5.48
CA ASP A 78 2.29 -10.00 -5.66
C ASP A 78 1.09 -9.70 -4.76
N LYS A 79 1.35 -9.46 -3.47
CA LYS A 79 0.30 -9.14 -2.51
C LYS A 79 -0.43 -7.84 -2.82
N TRP A 80 0.30 -6.81 -3.23
CA TRP A 80 -0.31 -5.54 -3.63
C TRP A 80 -1.26 -5.76 -4.82
N HIS A 81 -0.82 -6.52 -5.81
CA HIS A 81 -1.63 -6.86 -6.98
C HIS A 81 -2.88 -7.68 -6.61
N ASP A 82 -2.72 -8.70 -5.76
CA ASP A 82 -3.84 -9.51 -5.26
C ASP A 82 -4.89 -8.65 -4.55
N LEU A 83 -4.45 -7.72 -3.69
CA LEU A 83 -5.36 -6.80 -2.99
C LEU A 83 -6.09 -5.87 -3.97
N GLN A 84 -5.41 -5.38 -5.00
CA GLN A 84 -6.06 -4.60 -6.07
C GLN A 84 -7.13 -5.42 -6.80
N LEU A 85 -6.85 -6.70 -7.10
CA LEU A 85 -7.83 -7.61 -7.72
C LEU A 85 -9.02 -7.90 -6.80
N GLU A 86 -8.80 -7.95 -5.48
CA GLU A 86 -9.86 -8.05 -4.47
C GLU A 86 -10.69 -6.77 -4.31
N GLY A 87 -10.34 -5.68 -5.01
CA GLY A 87 -11.06 -4.41 -4.98
C GLY A 87 -10.61 -3.46 -3.88
N TRP A 88 -9.40 -3.63 -3.33
CA TRP A 88 -8.81 -2.65 -2.44
C TRP A 88 -8.41 -1.40 -3.22
N THR A 89 -8.73 -0.22 -2.70
CA THR A 89 -8.44 1.06 -3.34
C THR A 89 -7.19 1.68 -2.75
N PHE A 90 -6.41 2.34 -3.61
CA PHE A 90 -5.30 3.17 -3.15
C PHE A 90 -5.87 4.44 -2.49
N GLU A 91 -5.43 4.71 -1.27
CA GLU A 91 -5.76 5.94 -0.57
C GLU A 91 -4.47 6.74 -0.32
N GLU A 92 -4.49 8.02 -0.71
CA GLU A 92 -3.42 8.95 -0.36
C GLU A 92 -3.70 9.51 1.03
N LEU A 93 -3.39 8.71 2.06
CA LEU A 93 -3.52 9.13 3.46
C LEU A 93 -2.18 9.61 3.99
N GLU A 94 -2.13 10.88 4.42
CA GLU A 94 -1.03 11.39 5.22
C GLU A 94 -1.13 10.78 6.62
N LEU A 95 -0.04 10.14 7.08
CA LEU A 95 0.05 9.75 8.50
C LEU A 95 -0.14 11.02 9.34
N PRO A 96 -0.99 11.00 10.39
CA PRO A 96 -1.07 12.16 11.27
C PRO A 96 0.34 12.42 11.81
N GLU A 97 0.91 13.57 11.45
CA GLU A 97 2.12 14.06 12.09
C GLU A 97 1.82 14.05 13.59
N SER A 98 2.59 13.26 14.35
CA SER A 98 2.49 13.31 15.81
C SER A 98 2.87 14.72 16.25
N ALA A 99 1.85 15.49 16.61
CA ALA A 99 1.98 16.80 17.26
C ALA A 99 2.66 16.66 18.64
#